data_AF-A0A5J5D0Z7-F1
#
_entry.id   AF-A0A5J5D0Z7-F1
#
_cell.length_a   1.000
_cell.length_b   1.000
_cell.length_c   1.000
_cell.angle_alpha   90.00
_cell.angle_beta   90.00
_cell.angle_gamma   90.00
#
_symmetry.space_group_name_H-M   'P 1'
#
loop_
_entity.id
_entity.type
_entity.pdbx_description
1 polymer ?
#
loop_
_entity_poly.entity_id
_entity_poly.type
_entity_poly.pdbx_seq_one_letter_code
_entity_poly.pdbx_strand_id
1 'polypeptide(L)'
;MASVAETTSSGPPPGLHAPAGRDARSRSPRQRLQKLLAVPGCDPSRVNDLLLLRPDAGGPTAADPEQEESGHAHVVFFHGDIQVALVLGRRFPHQHVWVVRASRMYLHKFSCYQNFVESNMFGAPEHSPYTPDTGVFHQLRALLSHGMERANLPNPLQPQGGADSIPPGFSLTLVGFSKGCVVLNQMAYELAGARADLHMSPFVSRISDIYWLDGGHPGGSETWVTNKGVLKELASWGVSIHAHVTPYEVRDPMRAWVGREHGHFIKTLEEFGARPRKKLHFEDEPPSIKNHFRVIQEF
;
A
#
# COMPACT_ATOMS: atom_id res chain seq x y z
N MET A 1 -5.42 56.86 -67.41
CA MET A 1 -4.44 55.99 -66.73
C MET A 1 -4.59 56.21 -65.24
N ALA A 2 -4.81 55.13 -64.48
CA ALA A 2 -4.72 54.98 -63.01
C ALA A 2 -5.55 55.94 -62.13
N SER A 3 -6.13 55.58 -60.99
CA SER A 3 -6.36 54.32 -60.26
C SER A 3 -7.35 54.71 -59.17
N VAL A 4 -8.30 53.82 -58.86
CA VAL A 4 -9.34 54.02 -57.84
C VAL A 4 -8.78 53.77 -56.45
N ALA A 5 -9.16 54.58 -55.45
CA ALA A 5 -9.28 54.16 -54.06
C ALA A 5 -10.11 55.19 -53.25
N GLU A 6 -11.33 54.81 -52.89
CA GLU A 6 -12.09 55.36 -51.75
C GLU A 6 -11.83 54.49 -50.53
N THR A 7 -11.69 55.11 -49.36
CA THR A 7 -12.00 54.47 -48.07
C THR A 7 -12.47 55.52 -47.08
N THR A 8 -13.60 55.24 -46.44
CA THR A 8 -14.30 56.05 -45.45
C THR A 8 -14.20 55.43 -44.05
N SER A 9 -13.99 56.33 -43.09
CA SER A 9 -14.48 56.43 -41.70
C SER A 9 -14.67 55.19 -40.78
N SER A 10 -14.24 55.44 -39.54
CA SER A 10 -14.08 54.63 -38.32
C SER A 10 -15.34 54.08 -37.62
N GLY A 11 -15.18 52.90 -37.00
CA GLY A 11 -16.00 52.34 -35.91
C GLY A 11 -15.12 51.65 -34.83
N PRO A 12 -15.61 51.46 -33.59
CA PRO A 12 -14.80 51.06 -32.42
C PRO A 12 -14.45 49.56 -32.39
N PRO A 13 -13.43 49.13 -31.61
CA PRO A 13 -12.88 47.78 -31.71
C PRO A 13 -13.77 46.72 -31.03
N PRO A 14 -13.91 45.52 -31.61
CA PRO A 14 -14.59 44.40 -30.96
C PRO A 14 -13.71 43.75 -29.89
N GLY A 15 -14.36 43.32 -28.82
CA GLY A 15 -13.77 42.75 -27.61
C GLY A 15 -12.93 41.49 -27.86
N LEU A 16 -11.86 41.39 -27.08
CA LEU A 16 -11.04 40.19 -26.92
C LEU A 16 -11.91 39.06 -26.35
N HIS A 17 -12.33 38.14 -27.21
CA HIS A 17 -12.73 36.80 -26.79
C HIS A 17 -11.49 36.09 -26.24
N ALA A 18 -11.39 36.03 -24.91
CA ALA A 18 -10.51 35.08 -24.26
C ALA A 18 -10.97 33.65 -24.63
N PRO A 19 -10.07 32.73 -25.03
CA PRO A 19 -10.45 31.35 -25.25
C PRO A 19 -10.81 30.75 -23.89
N ALA A 20 -12.01 30.19 -23.80
CA ALA A 20 -12.42 29.40 -22.65
C ALA A 20 -11.41 28.26 -22.45
N GLY A 21 -10.55 28.40 -21.44
CA GLY A 21 -9.68 27.34 -20.98
C GLY A 21 -10.55 26.13 -20.65
N ARG A 22 -10.29 25.01 -21.32
CA ARG A 22 -10.80 23.70 -20.90
C ARG A 22 -10.22 23.43 -19.52
N ASP A 23 -11.01 23.66 -18.48
CA ASP A 23 -10.78 23.08 -17.16
C ASP A 23 -10.76 21.56 -17.33
N ALA A 24 -9.56 20.98 -17.40
CA ALA A 24 -9.36 19.58 -17.13
C ALA A 24 -9.65 19.38 -15.63
N ARG A 25 -10.93 19.23 -15.27
CA ARG A 25 -11.35 19.08 -13.88
C ARG A 25 -10.83 17.74 -13.35
N SER A 26 -9.71 17.78 -12.65
CA SER A 26 -9.30 16.71 -11.73
C SER A 26 -10.51 16.37 -10.84
N ARG A 27 -10.87 15.08 -10.79
CA ARG A 27 -11.93 14.61 -9.90
C ARG A 27 -11.45 14.75 -8.46
N SER A 28 -12.30 15.30 -7.60
CA SER A 28 -11.98 15.38 -6.18
C SER A 28 -11.62 13.99 -5.63
N PRO A 29 -10.70 13.87 -4.65
CA PRO A 29 -10.31 12.58 -4.09
C PRO A 29 -11.51 11.72 -3.64
N ARG A 30 -12.55 12.35 -3.09
CA ARG A 30 -13.79 11.64 -2.69
C ARG A 30 -14.54 11.03 -3.87
N GLN A 31 -14.49 11.65 -5.05
CA GLN A 31 -15.11 11.11 -6.27
C GLN A 31 -14.25 10.01 -6.91
N ARG A 32 -12.96 9.92 -6.58
CA ARG A 32 -12.05 8.85 -7.02
C ARG A 32 -12.08 7.62 -6.11
N LEU A 33 -12.67 7.75 -4.92
CA LEU A 33 -12.78 6.69 -3.93
C LEU A 33 -13.96 5.76 -4.23
N GLN A 34 -13.68 4.46 -4.28
CA GLN A 34 -14.66 3.40 -4.45
C GLN A 34 -14.56 2.41 -3.28
N LYS A 35 -15.72 2.01 -2.74
CA LYS A 35 -15.80 0.96 -1.71
C LYS A 35 -16.21 -0.35 -2.38
N LEU A 36 -15.43 -1.40 -2.17
CA LEU A 36 -15.74 -2.76 -2.61
C LEU A 36 -16.00 -3.60 -1.36
N LEU A 37 -17.20 -4.17 -1.26
CA LEU A 37 -17.60 -4.96 -0.09
C LEU A 37 -17.31 -6.44 -0.33
N ALA A 38 -16.89 -7.14 0.73
CA ALA A 38 -16.73 -8.59 0.73
C ALA A 38 -16.03 -9.14 -0.53
N VAL A 39 -14.85 -8.60 -0.85
CA VAL A 39 -14.02 -9.09 -1.95
C VAL A 39 -13.31 -10.37 -1.49
N PRO A 40 -13.49 -11.51 -2.19
CA PRO A 40 -12.88 -12.78 -1.81
C PRO A 40 -11.39 -12.78 -2.10
N GLY A 41 -10.63 -13.48 -1.25
CA GLY A 41 -9.27 -13.89 -1.56
C GLY A 41 -9.23 -15.23 -2.29
N CYS A 42 -8.22 -16.05 -1.98
CA CYS A 42 -8.06 -17.36 -2.63
C CYS A 42 -9.07 -18.40 -2.14
N ASP A 43 -9.52 -18.27 -0.89
CA ASP A 43 -10.70 -18.95 -0.36
C ASP A 43 -11.92 -18.01 -0.52
N PRO A 44 -12.99 -18.42 -1.25
CA PRO A 44 -14.19 -17.61 -1.43
C PRO A 44 -14.88 -17.17 -0.13
N SER A 45 -14.67 -17.89 0.97
CA SER A 45 -15.19 -17.54 2.30
C SER A 45 -14.36 -16.47 3.02
N ARG A 46 -13.09 -16.31 2.65
CA ARG A 46 -12.17 -15.31 3.22
C ARG A 46 -12.30 -13.98 2.48
N VAL A 47 -13.26 -13.18 2.91
CA VAL A 47 -13.59 -11.90 2.28
C VAL A 47 -13.09 -10.68 3.08
N ASN A 48 -12.65 -9.63 2.37
CA ASN A 48 -12.29 -8.34 2.95
C ASN A 48 -13.03 -7.19 2.26
N ASP A 49 -13.37 -6.16 3.03
CA ASP A 49 -13.76 -4.87 2.46
C ASP A 49 -12.51 -4.13 1.97
N LEU A 50 -12.58 -3.57 0.76
CA LEU A 50 -11.53 -2.74 0.18
C LEU A 50 -12.03 -1.31 -0.04
N LEU A 51 -11.13 -0.35 0.17
CA LEU A 51 -11.29 0.99 -0.37
C LEU A 51 -10.25 1.18 -1.48
N LEU A 52 -10.70 1.53 -2.67
CA LEU A 52 -9.85 1.88 -3.80
C LEU A 52 -9.90 3.38 -4.01
N LEU A 53 -8.77 4.06 -3.92
CA LEU A 53 -8.60 5.41 -4.42
C LEU A 53 -7.80 5.35 -5.71
N ARG A 54 -8.44 5.72 -6.84
CA ARG A 54 -7.77 5.78 -8.15
C ARG A 54 -6.77 6.94 -8.20
N PRO A 55 -5.72 6.88 -9.04
CA PRO A 55 -4.79 7.98 -9.27
C PRO A 55 -5.49 9.31 -9.60
N ASP A 56 -4.81 10.43 -9.36
CA ASP A 56 -5.29 11.71 -9.85
C ASP A 56 -5.14 11.78 -11.36
N ALA A 57 -6.25 12.00 -12.05
CA ALA A 57 -6.28 12.14 -13.51
C ALA A 57 -5.88 13.57 -13.90
N GLY A 58 -4.69 14.01 -13.49
CA GLY A 58 -3.99 15.06 -14.25
C GLY A 58 -3.74 14.45 -15.63
N GLY A 59 -4.48 14.88 -16.64
CA GLY A 59 -4.46 14.25 -17.96
C GLY A 59 -3.03 14.16 -18.53
N PRO A 60 -2.77 13.22 -19.46
CA PRO A 60 -1.46 13.09 -20.07
C PRO A 60 -1.08 14.42 -20.71
N THR A 61 -0.10 15.11 -20.15
CA THR A 61 0.68 16.06 -20.94
C THR A 61 1.41 15.21 -21.95
N ALA A 62 0.96 15.30 -23.22
CA ALA A 62 1.56 14.57 -24.32
C ALA A 62 3.10 14.72 -24.24
N ALA A 63 3.80 13.57 -24.20
CA ALA A 63 5.25 13.38 -24.30
C ALA A 63 6.05 12.96 -23.04
N ASP A 64 5.45 12.33 -22.01
CA ASP A 64 6.24 11.59 -21.00
C ASP A 64 5.94 10.07 -21.03
N PRO A 65 6.83 9.23 -21.59
CA PRO A 65 6.69 7.77 -21.56
C PRO A 65 6.71 7.18 -20.14
N GLU A 66 7.21 7.91 -19.13
CA GLU A 66 7.17 7.50 -17.72
C GLU A 66 5.76 7.57 -17.10
N GLN A 67 4.83 8.36 -17.68
CA GLN A 67 3.46 8.47 -17.17
C GLN A 67 2.52 7.34 -17.64
N GLU A 68 2.86 6.61 -18.71
CA GLU A 68 2.10 5.43 -19.13
C GLU A 68 2.27 4.25 -18.16
N GLU A 69 3.39 4.15 -17.44
CA GLU A 69 3.61 3.13 -16.40
C GLU A 69 2.81 3.39 -15.10
N SER A 70 2.41 4.64 -14.85
CA SER A 70 1.71 5.05 -13.61
C SER A 70 0.34 4.37 -13.43
N GLY A 71 -0.33 3.99 -14.51
CA GLY A 71 -1.64 3.32 -14.46
C GLY A 71 -1.63 1.93 -13.81
N HIS A 72 -0.45 1.33 -13.64
CA HIS A 72 -0.27 -0.05 -13.19
C HIS A 72 0.48 -0.18 -11.86
N ALA A 73 0.83 0.94 -11.24
CA ALA A 73 1.39 0.96 -9.89
C ALA A 73 0.30 0.92 -8.82
N HIS A 74 0.51 0.08 -7.82
CA HIS A 74 -0.43 -0.18 -6.74
C HIS A 74 0.23 -0.02 -5.37
N VAL A 75 -0.50 0.59 -4.44
CA VAL A 75 -0.15 0.61 -3.02
C VAL A 75 -1.22 -0.16 -2.26
N VAL A 76 -0.83 -1.15 -1.48
CA VAL A 76 -1.73 -1.86 -0.55
C VAL A 76 -1.39 -1.44 0.86
N PHE A 77 -2.39 -0.91 1.55
CA PHE A 77 -2.28 -0.48 2.93
C PHE A 77 -3.19 -1.35 3.81
N PHE A 78 -2.58 -2.08 4.74
CA PHE A 78 -3.27 -2.83 5.77
C PHE A 78 -3.49 -1.94 6.98
N HIS A 79 -4.77 -1.72 7.31
CA HIS A 79 -5.31 -0.87 8.39
C HIS A 79 -5.92 0.44 7.89
N GLY A 80 -6.91 0.97 8.61
CA GLY A 80 -7.45 2.29 8.33
C GLY A 80 -8.81 2.33 7.65
N ASP A 81 -9.17 3.55 7.28
CA ASP A 81 -10.49 3.94 6.83
C ASP A 81 -10.37 4.89 5.61
N ILE A 82 -11.46 5.60 5.34
CA ILE A 82 -11.52 6.58 4.26
C ILE A 82 -10.48 7.70 4.43
N GLN A 83 -10.21 8.15 5.66
CA GLN A 83 -9.24 9.23 5.88
C GLN A 83 -7.83 8.76 5.55
N VAL A 84 -7.48 7.52 5.93
CA VAL A 84 -6.21 6.91 5.57
C VAL A 84 -6.05 6.83 4.05
N ALA A 85 -7.08 6.37 3.31
CA ALA A 85 -7.03 6.34 1.85
C ALA A 85 -6.73 7.73 1.25
N LEU A 86 -7.34 8.79 1.78
CA LEU A 86 -7.14 10.16 1.31
C LEU A 86 -5.74 10.72 1.61
N VAL A 87 -5.18 10.41 2.78
CA VAL A 87 -3.80 10.79 3.13
C VAL A 87 -2.81 10.09 2.19
N LEU A 88 -2.97 8.78 2.00
CA LEU A 88 -2.13 7.99 1.11
C LEU A 88 -2.24 8.44 -0.35
N GLY A 89 -3.42 8.85 -0.82
CA GLY A 89 -3.60 9.39 -2.16
C GLY A 89 -2.84 10.69 -2.43
N ARG A 90 -2.47 11.45 -1.39
CA ARG A 90 -1.59 12.62 -1.54
C ARG A 90 -0.12 12.21 -1.62
N ARG A 91 0.26 11.14 -0.92
CA ARG A 91 1.62 10.59 -0.94
C ARG A 91 1.92 9.82 -2.23
N PHE A 92 0.92 9.12 -2.76
CA PHE A 92 1.01 8.30 -3.97
C PHE A 92 -0.01 8.79 -5.03
N PRO A 93 0.12 10.03 -5.52
CA PRO A 93 -0.90 10.65 -6.39
C PRO A 93 -1.09 9.94 -7.73
N HIS A 94 -0.07 9.22 -8.19
CA HIS A 94 -0.04 8.53 -9.48
C HIS A 94 -0.28 7.02 -9.38
N GLN A 95 -0.67 6.51 -8.20
CA GLN A 95 -0.85 5.07 -7.98
C GLN A 95 -2.28 4.74 -7.52
N HIS A 96 -2.70 3.50 -7.77
CA HIS A 96 -3.94 2.97 -7.20
C HIS A 96 -3.71 2.62 -5.73
N VAL A 97 -4.39 3.31 -4.81
CA VAL A 97 -4.28 3.04 -3.38
C VAL A 97 -5.41 2.13 -2.94
N TRP A 98 -5.06 0.96 -2.44
CA TRP A 98 -5.96 -0.03 -1.86
C TRP A 98 -5.82 -0.04 -0.34
N VAL A 99 -6.88 0.28 0.38
CA VAL A 99 -6.94 0.06 1.83
C VAL A 99 -7.68 -1.25 2.09
N VAL A 100 -6.96 -2.23 2.65
CA VAL A 100 -7.51 -3.52 3.05
C VAL A 100 -7.98 -3.41 4.50
N ARG A 101 -9.31 -3.49 4.69
CA ARG A 101 -9.88 -3.49 6.03
C ARG A 101 -9.71 -4.87 6.68
N ALA A 102 -9.47 -4.86 7.99
CA ALA A 102 -9.50 -6.07 8.79
C ALA A 102 -10.84 -6.80 8.62
N SER A 103 -10.82 -8.13 8.51
CA SER A 103 -12.03 -8.93 8.31
C SER A 103 -12.93 -8.92 9.54
N ARG A 104 -12.36 -8.64 10.71
CA ARG A 104 -13.09 -8.51 11.98
C ARG A 104 -12.54 -7.35 12.81
N MET A 105 -13.42 -6.75 13.62
CA MET A 105 -13.07 -5.80 14.69
C MET A 105 -13.59 -6.36 16.02
N TYR A 106 -12.72 -6.92 16.85
CA TYR A 106 -13.12 -7.42 18.17
C TYR A 106 -13.27 -6.25 19.16
N LEU A 107 -14.40 -6.23 19.89
CA LEU A 107 -14.78 -5.16 20.82
C LEU A 107 -14.70 -3.74 20.23
N HIS A 108 -14.88 -3.61 18.91
CA HIS A 108 -14.71 -2.35 18.16
C HIS A 108 -13.35 -1.66 18.33
N LYS A 109 -12.34 -2.37 18.84
CA LYS A 109 -11.00 -1.83 19.16
C LYS A 109 -9.89 -2.60 18.46
N PHE A 110 -9.99 -3.93 18.46
CA PHE A 110 -8.94 -4.77 17.93
C PHE A 110 -9.27 -5.20 16.51
N SER A 111 -8.60 -4.58 15.53
CA SER A 111 -8.50 -5.12 14.17
C SER A 111 -7.99 -6.56 14.19
N CYS A 112 -8.44 -7.35 13.24
CA CYS A 112 -8.20 -8.77 13.18
C CYS A 112 -8.05 -9.18 11.70
N TYR A 113 -6.87 -9.67 11.31
CA TYR A 113 -6.51 -10.00 9.93
C TYR A 113 -6.52 -11.52 9.68
N GLN A 114 -7.49 -12.24 10.26
CA GLN A 114 -7.53 -13.72 10.21
C GLN A 114 -7.51 -14.31 8.79
N ASN A 115 -8.00 -13.57 7.80
CA ASN A 115 -7.95 -14.03 6.42
C ASN A 115 -6.52 -14.13 5.86
N PHE A 116 -5.56 -13.44 6.49
CA PHE A 116 -4.16 -13.36 6.09
C PHE A 116 -3.21 -14.04 7.08
N VAL A 117 -3.55 -14.04 8.37
CA VAL A 117 -2.68 -14.54 9.43
C VAL A 117 -3.55 -15.16 10.51
N GLU A 118 -3.28 -16.42 10.87
CA GLU A 118 -3.91 -17.03 12.03
C GLU A 118 -3.64 -16.18 13.28
N SER A 119 -4.63 -16.06 14.14
CA SER A 119 -4.54 -15.16 15.30
C SER A 119 -5.48 -15.57 16.42
N ASN A 120 -5.10 -15.22 17.64
CA ASN A 120 -6.02 -15.29 18.77
C ASN A 120 -7.17 -14.28 18.65
N MET A 121 -8.11 -14.31 19.62
CA MET A 121 -9.30 -13.44 19.60
C MET A 121 -9.01 -11.92 19.56
N PHE A 122 -7.83 -11.49 19.98
CA PHE A 122 -7.41 -10.08 19.98
C PHE A 122 -6.58 -9.69 18.75
N GLY A 123 -6.40 -10.63 17.81
CA GLY A 123 -5.62 -10.42 16.59
C GLY A 123 -4.11 -10.46 16.82
N ALA A 124 -3.62 -11.07 17.91
CA ALA A 124 -2.19 -11.36 18.02
C ALA A 124 -1.87 -12.59 17.14
N PRO A 125 -0.81 -12.52 16.31
CA PRO A 125 -0.58 -13.50 15.27
C PRO A 125 0.00 -14.80 15.80
N GLU A 126 -0.31 -15.89 15.10
CA GLU A 126 0.44 -17.15 15.13
C GLU A 126 1.01 -17.36 13.74
N HIS A 127 2.32 -17.15 13.58
CA HIS A 127 2.95 -17.19 12.26
C HIS A 127 3.22 -18.62 11.80
N SER A 128 2.85 -18.91 10.56
CA SER A 128 3.06 -20.22 9.91
C SER A 128 3.99 -20.14 8.71
N PRO A 129 4.63 -21.26 8.31
CA PRO A 129 5.34 -21.34 7.04
C PRO A 129 4.41 -21.16 5.83
N TYR A 130 5.03 -21.08 4.64
CA TYR A 130 4.32 -20.99 3.37
C TYR A 130 3.31 -22.13 3.19
N THR A 131 2.07 -21.77 2.87
CA THR A 131 1.01 -22.73 2.55
C THR A 131 0.61 -22.52 1.08
N PRO A 132 0.81 -23.51 0.20
CA PRO A 132 0.33 -23.45 -1.17
C PRO A 132 -1.16 -23.11 -1.23
N ASP A 133 -1.55 -22.33 -2.24
CA ASP A 133 -2.91 -21.93 -2.59
C ASP A 133 -3.68 -21.08 -1.55
N THR A 134 -3.27 -21.07 -0.28
CA THR A 134 -4.02 -20.46 0.83
C THR A 134 -3.21 -19.52 1.73
N GLY A 135 -1.90 -19.46 1.52
CA GLY A 135 -0.98 -18.57 2.25
C GLY A 135 -1.22 -17.08 1.97
N VAL A 136 -0.56 -16.23 2.74
CA VAL A 136 -0.76 -14.77 2.73
C VAL A 136 -0.56 -14.13 1.34
N PHE A 137 0.38 -14.65 0.56
CA PHE A 137 0.64 -14.16 -0.80
C PHE A 137 -0.48 -14.53 -1.77
N HIS A 138 -0.99 -15.77 -1.69
CA HIS A 138 -2.15 -16.22 -2.47
C HIS A 138 -3.40 -15.41 -2.11
N GLN A 139 -3.63 -15.19 -0.81
CA GLN A 139 -4.73 -14.37 -0.33
C GLN A 139 -4.65 -12.94 -0.88
N LEU A 140 -3.48 -12.29 -0.80
CA LEU A 140 -3.31 -10.93 -1.31
C LEU A 140 -3.49 -10.88 -2.83
N ARG A 141 -2.87 -11.80 -3.57
CA ARG A 141 -2.95 -11.85 -5.03
C ARG A 141 -4.41 -11.98 -5.50
N ALA A 142 -5.13 -12.94 -4.94
CA ALA A 142 -6.53 -13.17 -5.30
C ALA A 142 -7.42 -11.99 -4.89
N LEU A 143 -7.20 -11.42 -3.69
CA LEU A 143 -7.96 -10.26 -3.24
C LEU A 143 -7.78 -9.04 -4.15
N LEU A 144 -6.55 -8.80 -4.61
CA LEU A 144 -6.25 -7.75 -5.58
C LEU A 144 -6.87 -8.06 -6.95
N SER A 145 -6.70 -9.28 -7.46
CA SER A 145 -7.30 -9.72 -8.73
C SER A 145 -8.81 -9.47 -8.76
N HIS A 146 -9.55 -10.02 -7.80
CA HIS A 146 -10.99 -9.82 -7.68
C HIS A 146 -11.37 -8.35 -7.39
N GLY A 147 -10.53 -7.63 -6.65
CA GLY A 147 -10.71 -6.20 -6.38
C GLY A 147 -10.60 -5.35 -7.65
N MET A 148 -9.59 -5.62 -8.49
CA MET A 148 -9.37 -4.95 -9.78
C MET A 148 -10.52 -5.23 -10.74
N GLU A 149 -10.98 -6.49 -10.82
CA GLU A 149 -12.15 -6.89 -11.62
C GLU A 149 -13.41 -6.14 -11.18
N ARG A 150 -13.76 -6.17 -9.89
CA ARG A 150 -14.95 -5.45 -9.36
C ARG A 150 -14.86 -3.94 -9.50
N ALA A 151 -13.64 -3.39 -9.55
CA ALA A 151 -13.40 -1.99 -9.80
C ALA A 151 -13.39 -1.63 -11.30
N ASN A 152 -13.54 -2.60 -12.21
CA ASN A 152 -13.40 -2.42 -13.65
C ASN A 152 -12.08 -1.72 -14.02
N LEU A 153 -10.97 -2.11 -13.39
CA LEU A 153 -9.65 -1.60 -13.77
C LEU A 153 -9.18 -2.24 -15.08
N PRO A 154 -8.46 -1.51 -15.94
CA PRO A 154 -7.89 -2.09 -17.14
C PRO A 154 -6.81 -3.10 -16.76
N ASN A 155 -6.74 -4.20 -17.51
CA ASN A 155 -5.74 -5.27 -17.36
C ASN A 155 -5.62 -5.78 -15.90
N PRO A 156 -6.68 -6.39 -15.32
CA PRO A 156 -6.63 -6.90 -13.96
C PRO A 156 -5.61 -8.03 -13.83
N LEU A 157 -5.02 -8.13 -12.64
CA LEU A 157 -4.20 -9.28 -12.23
C LEU A 157 -5.03 -10.55 -12.38
N GLN A 158 -4.48 -11.57 -13.03
CA GLN A 158 -5.22 -12.82 -13.27
C GLN A 158 -5.17 -13.76 -12.05
N PRO A 159 -6.23 -14.51 -11.72
CA PRO A 159 -6.25 -15.34 -10.51
C PRO A 159 -5.30 -16.55 -10.58
N GLN A 160 -5.10 -17.16 -11.76
CA GLN A 160 -4.36 -18.42 -11.96
C GLN A 160 -2.84 -18.41 -11.68
N GLY A 161 -2.23 -17.26 -11.39
CA GLY A 161 -0.78 -17.17 -11.14
C GLY A 161 0.10 -17.40 -12.37
N GLY A 162 1.42 -17.36 -12.17
CA GLY A 162 2.44 -17.55 -13.21
C GLY A 162 2.89 -16.26 -13.91
N ALA A 163 3.86 -16.34 -14.83
CA ALA A 163 4.46 -15.15 -15.43
C ALA A 163 3.49 -14.36 -16.31
N ASP A 164 2.71 -15.05 -17.15
CA ASP A 164 1.76 -14.44 -18.10
C ASP A 164 0.51 -13.85 -17.42
N SER A 165 0.40 -14.04 -16.10
CA SER A 165 -0.73 -13.58 -15.29
C SER A 165 -0.53 -12.19 -14.69
N ILE A 166 0.66 -11.60 -14.88
CA ILE A 166 1.04 -10.27 -14.38
C ILE A 166 0.87 -9.24 -15.50
N PRO A 167 0.01 -8.22 -15.32
CA PRO A 167 -0.11 -7.14 -16.29
C PRO A 167 1.22 -6.40 -16.51
N PRO A 168 1.53 -5.95 -17.74
CA PRO A 168 2.67 -5.08 -18.00
C PRO A 168 2.65 -3.83 -17.09
N GLY A 169 3.80 -3.43 -16.57
CA GLY A 169 3.93 -2.28 -15.66
C GLY A 169 3.39 -2.52 -14.23
N PHE A 170 2.85 -3.70 -13.92
CA PHE A 170 2.35 -3.98 -12.57
C PHE A 170 3.49 -3.89 -11.53
N SER A 171 3.33 -3.02 -10.55
CA SER A 171 4.22 -2.88 -9.40
C SER A 171 3.42 -2.70 -8.12
N LEU A 172 4.00 -3.14 -6.99
CA LEU A 172 3.30 -3.20 -5.72
C LEU A 172 4.16 -2.66 -4.56
N THR A 173 3.63 -1.66 -3.87
CA THR A 173 4.12 -1.23 -2.56
C THR A 173 3.20 -1.76 -1.47
N LEU A 174 3.77 -2.35 -0.42
CA LEU A 174 3.03 -2.85 0.74
C LEU A 174 3.27 -1.98 1.95
N VAL A 175 2.19 -1.64 2.66
CA VAL A 175 2.25 -0.81 3.87
C VAL A 175 1.41 -1.46 4.95
N GLY A 176 2.03 -1.82 6.07
CA GLY A 176 1.36 -2.29 7.26
C GLY A 176 1.46 -1.22 8.33
N PHE A 177 0.33 -0.78 8.88
CA PHE A 177 0.32 0.16 10.00
C PHE A 177 -0.28 -0.45 11.25
N SER A 178 0.31 -0.19 12.42
CA SER A 178 -0.16 -0.72 13.70
C SER A 178 -0.26 -2.25 13.61
N LYS A 179 -1.44 -2.83 13.89
CA LYS A 179 -1.66 -4.27 13.72
C LYS A 179 -1.65 -4.74 12.26
N GLY A 180 -1.73 -3.86 11.27
CA GLY A 180 -1.52 -4.23 9.87
C GLY A 180 -0.14 -4.84 9.61
N CYS A 181 0.86 -4.53 10.45
CA CYS A 181 2.21 -5.11 10.37
C CYS A 181 2.22 -6.64 10.55
N VAL A 182 1.23 -7.24 11.22
CA VAL A 182 1.19 -8.70 11.39
C VAL A 182 1.07 -9.42 10.05
N VAL A 183 0.40 -8.81 9.06
CA VAL A 183 0.30 -9.34 7.70
C VAL A 183 1.67 -9.33 7.01
N LEU A 184 2.44 -8.26 7.20
CA LEU A 184 3.80 -8.15 6.65
C LEU A 184 4.77 -9.12 7.33
N ASN A 185 4.62 -9.33 8.65
CA ASN A 185 5.39 -10.34 9.37
C ASN A 185 5.09 -11.74 8.80
N GLN A 186 3.82 -12.08 8.57
CA GLN A 186 3.43 -13.34 7.94
C GLN A 186 4.03 -13.49 6.53
N MET A 187 4.02 -12.42 5.73
CA MET A 187 4.68 -12.42 4.42
C MET A 187 6.18 -12.72 4.50
N ALA A 188 6.88 -12.21 5.53
CA ALA A 188 8.28 -12.54 5.74
C ALA A 188 8.45 -14.05 6.02
N TYR A 189 7.63 -14.63 6.92
CA TYR A 189 7.66 -16.06 7.24
C TYR A 189 7.37 -16.96 6.02
N GLU A 190 6.51 -16.51 5.11
CA GLU A 190 6.13 -17.26 3.90
C GLU A 190 7.06 -17.02 2.70
N LEU A 191 7.93 -16.01 2.76
CA LEU A 191 8.68 -15.51 1.60
C LEU A 191 9.47 -16.58 0.87
N ALA A 192 10.18 -17.44 1.60
CA ALA A 192 11.02 -18.48 1.00
C ALA A 192 10.19 -19.43 0.12
N GLY A 193 9.03 -19.87 0.62
CA GLY A 193 8.14 -20.74 -0.14
C GLY A 193 7.48 -20.00 -1.31
N ALA A 194 7.05 -18.76 -1.09
CA ALA A 194 6.44 -17.95 -2.15
C ALA A 194 7.40 -17.64 -3.31
N ARG A 195 8.71 -17.50 -3.04
CA ARG A 195 9.76 -17.35 -4.08
C ARG A 195 10.09 -18.66 -4.79
N ALA A 196 9.90 -19.80 -4.14
CA ALA A 196 10.12 -21.12 -4.73
C ALA A 196 8.92 -21.60 -5.58
N ASP A 197 7.73 -21.05 -5.35
CA ASP A 197 6.52 -21.37 -6.08
C ASP A 197 6.49 -20.68 -7.47
N LEU A 198 6.35 -21.46 -8.54
CA LEU A 198 6.34 -20.97 -9.93
C LEU A 198 5.10 -20.12 -10.26
N HIS A 199 3.98 -20.33 -9.57
CA HIS A 199 2.76 -19.54 -9.75
C HIS A 199 2.80 -18.24 -8.96
N MET A 200 3.55 -18.20 -7.85
CA MET A 200 3.58 -17.04 -6.95
C MET A 200 4.81 -16.15 -7.13
N SER A 201 5.97 -16.72 -7.43
CA SER A 201 7.23 -15.97 -7.57
C SER A 201 7.17 -14.79 -8.56
N PRO A 202 6.41 -14.85 -9.69
CA PRO A 202 6.26 -13.70 -10.58
C PRO A 202 5.46 -12.54 -9.97
N PHE A 203 4.58 -12.80 -8.99
CA PHE A 203 3.87 -11.76 -8.24
C PHE A 203 4.76 -11.20 -7.13
N VAL A 204 5.45 -12.08 -6.41
CA VAL A 204 6.39 -11.71 -5.33
C VAL A 204 7.49 -10.78 -5.85
N SER A 205 7.95 -10.98 -7.09
CA SER A 205 8.96 -10.12 -7.74
C SER A 205 8.46 -8.73 -8.13
N ARG A 206 7.15 -8.46 -8.08
CA ARG A 206 6.56 -7.14 -8.35
C ARG A 206 6.43 -6.27 -7.11
N ILE A 207 6.71 -6.82 -5.94
CA ILE A 207 6.76 -6.04 -4.70
C ILE A 207 8.08 -5.27 -4.70
N SER A 208 8.03 -3.93 -4.70
CA SER A 208 9.22 -3.07 -4.72
C SER A 208 9.59 -2.56 -3.34
N ASP A 209 8.59 -2.26 -2.52
CA ASP A 209 8.73 -1.57 -1.24
C ASP A 209 7.81 -2.18 -0.19
N ILE A 210 8.32 -2.29 1.05
CA ILE A 210 7.55 -2.73 2.20
C ILE A 210 7.78 -1.79 3.38
N TYR A 211 6.69 -1.23 3.90
CA TYR A 211 6.69 -0.30 5.01
C TYR A 211 6.04 -0.93 6.25
N TRP A 212 6.86 -1.20 7.26
CA TRP A 212 6.39 -1.44 8.63
C TRP A 212 6.23 -0.09 9.33
N LEU A 213 4.99 0.35 9.50
CA LEU A 213 4.64 1.63 10.13
C LEU A 213 4.10 1.40 11.54
N ASP A 214 4.95 1.70 12.51
CA ASP A 214 4.65 1.72 13.94
C ASP A 214 3.90 0.46 14.40
N GLY A 215 4.50 -0.69 14.10
CA GLY A 215 3.91 -2.00 14.36
C GLY A 215 3.63 -2.24 15.84
N GLY A 216 2.41 -2.71 16.14
CA GLY A 216 1.95 -2.96 17.50
C GLY A 216 0.70 -3.85 17.53
N HIS A 217 0.61 -4.72 18.53
CA HIS A 217 -0.56 -5.56 18.79
C HIS A 217 -0.59 -5.98 20.28
N PRO A 218 -1.72 -6.51 20.80
CA PRO A 218 -1.84 -6.80 22.24
C PRO A 218 -1.16 -8.12 22.68
N GLY A 219 -0.37 -8.76 21.81
CA GLY A 219 0.37 -9.97 22.14
C GLY A 219 1.67 -9.63 22.89
N GLY A 220 2.28 -10.62 23.54
CA GLY A 220 3.50 -10.44 24.34
C GLY A 220 4.83 -10.61 23.59
N SER A 221 4.77 -10.93 22.30
CA SER A 221 5.92 -11.17 21.41
C SER A 221 5.47 -11.14 19.95
N GLU A 222 6.41 -11.29 19.02
CA GLU A 222 6.17 -11.36 17.56
C GLU A 222 5.56 -10.07 16.97
N THR A 223 5.84 -8.93 17.63
CA THR A 223 5.49 -7.61 17.07
C THR A 223 6.39 -7.29 15.89
N TRP A 224 7.66 -7.67 15.97
CA TRP A 224 8.60 -7.68 14.84
C TRP A 224 9.17 -9.08 14.66
N VAL A 225 9.47 -9.45 13.41
CA VAL A 225 10.07 -10.75 13.10
C VAL A 225 11.45 -10.84 13.74
N THR A 226 11.69 -11.88 14.54
CA THR A 226 13.01 -12.12 15.16
C THR A 226 13.72 -13.37 14.66
N ASN A 227 13.00 -14.23 13.94
CA ASN A 227 13.56 -15.46 13.37
C ASN A 227 14.68 -15.13 12.37
N LYS A 228 15.91 -15.56 12.69
CA LYS A 228 17.10 -15.24 11.89
C LYS A 228 17.06 -15.82 10.47
N GLY A 229 16.48 -17.02 10.29
CA GLY A 229 16.31 -17.63 8.96
C GLY A 229 15.36 -16.81 8.09
N VAL A 230 14.23 -16.40 8.66
CA VAL A 230 13.24 -15.55 7.98
C VAL A 230 13.84 -14.19 7.61
N LEU A 231 14.59 -13.56 8.51
CA LEU A 231 15.24 -12.28 8.24
C LEU A 231 16.35 -12.38 7.20
N LYS A 232 17.04 -13.52 7.12
CA LYS A 232 18.00 -13.78 6.03
C LYS A 232 17.32 -13.80 4.67
N GLU A 233 16.19 -14.49 4.57
CA GLU A 233 15.40 -14.54 3.34
C GLU A 233 14.86 -13.16 2.97
N LEU A 234 14.30 -12.43 3.94
CA LEU A 234 13.83 -11.05 3.76
C LEU A 234 14.95 -10.11 3.28
N ALA A 235 16.15 -10.20 3.88
CA ALA A 235 17.31 -9.40 3.46
C ALA A 235 17.74 -9.70 2.01
N SER A 236 17.54 -10.93 1.54
CA SER A 236 17.88 -11.36 0.18
C SER A 236 16.80 -11.08 -0.88
N TRP A 237 15.64 -10.57 -0.47
CA TRP A 237 14.50 -10.36 -1.37
C TRP A 237 14.79 -9.28 -2.42
N GLY A 238 15.55 -8.25 -2.07
CA GLY A 238 15.84 -7.11 -2.96
C GLY A 238 14.77 -6.01 -2.93
N VAL A 239 13.78 -6.11 -2.04
CA VAL A 239 12.80 -5.04 -1.79
C VAL A 239 13.41 -3.94 -0.93
N SER A 240 12.90 -2.71 -1.09
CA SER A 240 13.19 -1.62 -0.17
C SER A 240 12.41 -1.82 1.13
N ILE A 241 13.14 -2.06 2.22
CA ILE A 241 12.58 -2.26 3.56
C ILE A 241 12.56 -0.92 4.30
N HIS A 242 11.38 -0.50 4.75
CA HIS A 242 11.18 0.73 5.51
C HIS A 242 10.59 0.41 6.89
N ALA A 243 11.28 0.82 7.93
CA ALA A 243 10.86 0.66 9.32
C ALA A 243 10.69 2.06 9.94
N HIS A 244 9.44 2.45 10.13
CA HIS A 244 9.07 3.70 10.78
C HIS A 244 8.44 3.37 12.12
N VAL A 245 8.91 4.01 13.18
CA VAL A 245 8.43 3.75 14.54
C VAL A 245 8.26 5.06 15.29
N THR A 246 7.46 5.04 16.35
CA THR A 246 7.29 6.13 17.30
C THR A 246 7.72 5.67 18.69
N PRO A 247 8.13 6.60 19.58
CA PRO A 247 8.36 6.29 20.99
C PRO A 247 7.18 5.59 21.67
N TYR A 248 5.95 5.81 21.19
CA TYR A 248 4.74 5.17 21.74
C TYR A 248 4.79 3.63 21.63
N GLU A 249 5.32 3.09 20.54
CA GLU A 249 5.47 1.63 20.39
C GLU A 249 6.80 1.13 20.95
N VAL A 250 7.94 1.72 20.54
CA VAL A 250 9.25 1.12 20.80
C VAL A 250 9.91 1.54 22.11
N ARG A 251 9.37 2.55 22.82
CA ARG A 251 9.89 3.01 24.13
C ARG A 251 8.91 2.81 25.28
N ASP A 252 7.83 2.06 25.08
CA ASP A 252 6.88 1.71 26.14
C ASP A 252 7.50 0.72 27.15
N PRO A 253 7.70 1.10 28.43
CA PRO A 253 8.28 0.19 29.43
C PRO A 253 7.43 -1.04 29.71
N MET A 254 6.10 -0.94 29.58
CA MET A 254 5.18 -2.07 29.77
C MET A 254 5.21 -3.03 28.59
N ARG A 255 5.69 -2.57 27.43
CA ARG A 255 5.80 -3.34 26.20
C ARG A 255 7.22 -3.35 25.65
N ALA A 256 8.20 -3.42 26.55
CA ALA A 256 9.62 -3.28 26.22
C ALA A 256 10.13 -4.31 25.18
N TRP A 257 9.42 -5.43 24.97
CA TRP A 257 9.75 -6.37 23.90
C TRP A 257 9.63 -5.73 22.51
N VAL A 258 8.68 -4.82 22.28
CA VAL A 258 8.45 -4.19 20.97
C VAL A 258 9.72 -3.47 20.48
N GLY A 259 10.33 -2.67 21.36
CA GLY A 259 11.60 -2.00 21.06
C GLY A 259 12.77 -2.95 20.89
N ARG A 260 12.84 -4.03 21.69
CA ARG A 260 13.90 -5.05 21.56
C ARG A 260 13.79 -5.83 20.25
N GLU A 261 12.58 -6.27 19.89
CA GLU A 261 12.31 -7.00 18.65
C GLU A 261 12.57 -6.12 17.43
N HIS A 262 12.13 -4.85 17.44
CA HIS A 262 12.46 -3.87 16.39
C HIS A 262 13.98 -3.71 16.23
N GLY A 263 14.71 -3.53 17.34
CA GLY A 263 16.17 -3.41 17.31
C GLY A 263 16.83 -4.66 16.73
N HIS A 264 16.36 -5.85 17.11
CA HIS A 264 16.83 -7.13 16.59
C HIS A 264 16.51 -7.32 15.10
N PHE A 265 15.30 -6.97 14.67
CA PHE A 265 14.86 -6.99 13.28
C PHE A 265 15.80 -6.18 12.39
N ILE A 266 16.03 -4.91 12.76
CA ILE A 266 16.94 -4.02 12.05
C ILE A 266 18.36 -4.57 12.01
N LYS A 267 18.92 -4.91 13.18
CA LYS A 267 20.30 -5.35 13.29
C LYS A 267 20.55 -6.60 12.46
N THR A 268 19.64 -7.57 12.51
CA THR A 268 19.78 -8.83 11.78
C THR A 268 19.67 -8.63 10.27
N LEU A 269 18.79 -7.73 9.80
CA LEU A 269 18.73 -7.37 8.38
C LEU A 269 20.04 -6.74 7.89
N GLU A 270 20.62 -5.82 8.67
CA GLU A 270 21.92 -5.21 8.37
C GLU A 270 23.07 -6.22 8.39
N GLU A 271 23.07 -7.17 9.35
CA GLU A 271 24.03 -8.29 9.40
C GLU A 271 23.99 -9.14 8.13
N PHE A 272 22.82 -9.30 7.50
CA PHE A 272 22.66 -10.01 6.23
C PHE A 272 22.82 -9.12 4.98
N GLY A 273 23.25 -7.87 5.15
CA GLY A 273 23.59 -6.96 4.06
C GLY A 273 22.43 -6.14 3.51
N ALA A 274 21.23 -6.25 4.06
CA ALA A 274 20.13 -5.34 3.72
C ALA A 274 20.38 -3.95 4.30
N ARG A 275 19.75 -2.93 3.70
CA ARG A 275 19.86 -1.53 4.12
C ARG A 275 18.48 -0.96 4.44
N PRO A 276 17.85 -1.40 5.56
CA PRO A 276 16.53 -0.91 5.91
C PRO A 276 16.58 0.61 6.14
N ARG A 277 15.60 1.33 5.61
CA ARG A 277 15.38 2.75 5.92
C ARG A 277 14.69 2.84 7.27
N LYS A 278 15.32 3.55 8.21
CA LYS A 278 14.91 3.60 9.62
C LYS A 278 14.49 5.03 9.95
N LYS A 279 13.32 5.20 10.55
CA LYS A 279 12.90 6.50 11.07
C LYS A 279 12.20 6.35 12.41
N LEU A 280 12.78 6.96 13.44
CA LEU A 280 12.07 7.25 14.67
C LEU A 280 11.39 8.61 14.50
N HIS A 281 10.06 8.61 14.54
CA HIS A 281 9.24 9.81 14.42
C HIS A 281 8.92 10.39 15.79
N PHE A 282 8.77 11.70 15.87
CA PHE A 282 8.35 12.40 17.10
C PHE A 282 9.25 12.11 18.32
N GLU A 283 10.56 11.96 18.10
CA GLU A 283 11.50 11.57 19.18
C GLU A 283 11.62 12.60 20.30
N ASP A 284 11.36 13.87 19.96
CA ASP A 284 11.37 15.02 20.88
C ASP A 284 10.00 15.26 21.55
N GLU A 285 8.97 14.49 21.21
CA GLU A 285 7.64 14.59 21.80
C GLU A 285 7.40 13.46 22.82
N PRO A 286 6.58 13.70 23.87
CA PRO A 286 6.13 12.62 24.75
C PRO A 286 5.42 11.49 23.98
N PRO A 287 5.68 10.20 24.30
CA PRO A 287 5.01 9.08 23.66
C PRO A 287 3.48 9.20 23.79
N SER A 288 2.75 9.10 22.68
CA SER A 288 1.29 9.18 22.69
C SER A 288 0.64 8.40 21.55
N ILE A 289 -0.59 7.93 21.77
CA ILE A 289 -1.41 7.29 20.73
C ILE A 289 -1.70 8.25 19.56
N LYS A 290 -1.66 9.57 19.80
CA LYS A 290 -1.78 10.56 18.73
C LYS A 290 -0.58 10.47 17.79
N ASN A 291 0.63 10.33 18.32
CA ASN A 291 1.86 10.19 17.52
C ASN A 291 1.86 8.89 16.72
N HIS A 292 1.35 7.81 17.32
CA HIS A 292 1.11 6.55 16.61
C HIS A 292 0.29 6.75 15.33
N PHE A 293 -0.85 7.44 15.38
CA PHE A 293 -1.66 7.68 14.18
C PHE A 293 -1.08 8.77 13.25
N ARG A 294 -0.38 9.77 13.78
CA ARG A 294 0.27 10.82 12.97
C ARG A 294 1.32 10.27 12.02
N VAL A 295 1.93 9.12 12.33
CA VAL A 295 2.94 8.50 11.46
C VAL A 295 2.44 8.28 10.03
N ILE A 296 1.15 7.99 9.85
CA ILE A 296 0.52 7.78 8.53
C ILE A 296 0.64 9.02 7.64
N GLN A 297 0.77 10.20 8.24
CA GLN A 297 0.85 11.48 7.52
C GLN A 297 2.30 11.87 7.18
N GLU A 298 3.30 11.30 7.87
CA GLU A 298 4.68 11.80 7.86
C GLU A 298 5.75 10.78 7.41
N PHE A 299 5.38 9.51 7.22
CA PHE A 299 6.32 8.48 6.75
C PHE A 299 6.78 8.72 5.31
#